data_AF-A0AA36CNI9-F1
#
_entry.id   AF-A0AA36CNI9-F1
#
_cell.length_a   1.000
_cell.length_b   1.000
_cell.length_c   1.000
_cell.angle_alpha   90.00
_cell.angle_beta   90.00
_cell.angle_gamma   90.00
#
_symmetry.space_group_name_H-M   'P 1'
#
loop_
_entity.id
_entity.type
_entity.pdbx_description
1 polymer ?
#
loop_
_entity_poly.entity_id
_entity_poly.type
_entity_poly.pdbx_seq_one_letter_code
_entity_poly.pdbx_strand_id
1 'polypeptide(L)'
;MCCGSNSSPIVLHCSAGIGRAGALVLMRAVLEKVKRRQAFNVEEILKELRQCRAGLVQTPHQYYYVHAALLKFLADTICERDRMIKLRPKFMPFWADYKKEIDKVNNDNNKSTMSYLPSVENKKAT
;
A
#
# COMPACT_ATOMS: atom_id res chain seq x y z
N MET A 1 -6.17 -3.23 15.25
CA MET A 1 -6.78 -1.91 15.50
C MET A 1 -6.99 -1.80 17.01
N CYS A 2 -6.32 -0.87 17.71
CA CYS A 2 -6.75 -0.52 19.06
C CYS A 2 -7.09 0.96 19.03
N CYS A 3 -8.37 1.26 19.18
CA CYS A 3 -8.81 2.53 19.73
C CYS A 3 -9.51 2.17 21.04
N GLY A 4 -9.32 3.00 22.07
CA GLY A 4 -9.81 2.76 23.42
C GLY A 4 -11.32 2.53 23.49
N SER A 5 -11.75 2.01 24.63
CA SER A 5 -13.04 1.36 24.92
C SER A 5 -14.34 2.13 24.62
N ASN A 6 -14.30 3.32 24.00
CA ASN A 6 -15.48 4.13 23.66
C ASN A 6 -15.39 4.86 22.29
N SER A 7 -14.64 4.33 21.32
CA SER A 7 -14.52 4.97 19.99
C SER A 7 -15.34 4.23 18.95
N SER A 8 -16.31 4.93 18.34
CA SER A 8 -17.08 4.40 17.20
C SER A 8 -16.14 4.11 16.02
N PRO A 9 -16.42 3.06 15.22
CA PRO A 9 -15.58 2.73 14.07
C PRO A 9 -15.61 3.86 13.03
N ILE A 10 -14.44 4.16 12.45
CA ILE A 10 -14.35 5.11 11.34
C ILE A 10 -14.93 4.45 10.09
N VAL A 11 -15.97 5.06 9.52
CA VAL A 11 -16.56 4.63 8.26
C VAL A 11 -15.77 5.23 7.10
N LEU A 12 -15.21 4.37 6.25
CA LEU A 12 -14.55 4.75 4.99
C LEU A 12 -15.32 4.16 3.82
N HIS A 13 -15.70 4.99 2.85
CA HIS A 13 -16.31 4.54 1.62
C HIS A 13 -15.66 5.18 0.39
N CYS A 14 -15.92 4.59 -0.77
CA CYS A 14 -15.70 5.23 -2.05
C CYS A 14 -16.94 5.04 -2.92
N SER A 15 -16.84 4.34 -4.05
CA SER A 15 -18.00 3.83 -4.79
C SER A 15 -18.29 2.38 -4.36
N ALA A 16 -17.53 1.39 -4.85
CA ALA A 16 -17.67 -0.01 -4.42
C ALA A 16 -17.07 -0.32 -3.01
N GLY A 17 -16.37 0.64 -2.40
CA GLY A 17 -15.77 0.49 -1.07
C GLY A 17 -14.57 -0.46 -0.99
N ILE A 18 -13.96 -0.81 -2.12
CA ILE A 18 -12.84 -1.80 -2.16
C ILE A 18 -11.54 -1.25 -2.78
N GLY A 19 -11.59 -0.30 -3.71
CA GLY A 19 -10.40 0.30 -4.32
C GLY A 19 -9.70 1.34 -3.42
N ARG A 20 -10.05 2.63 -3.59
CA ARG A 20 -9.46 3.76 -2.83
C ARG A 20 -9.64 3.62 -1.31
N ALA A 21 -10.82 3.18 -0.86
CA ALA A 21 -11.08 2.92 0.55
C ALA A 21 -10.13 1.82 1.09
N GLY A 22 -9.92 0.75 0.31
CA GLY A 22 -8.98 -0.31 0.68
C GLY A 22 -7.54 0.14 0.77
N ALA A 23 -7.10 1.05 -0.11
CA ALA A 23 -5.77 1.65 -0.03
C ALA A 23 -5.57 2.44 1.27
N LEU A 24 -6.58 3.23 1.69
CA LEU A 24 -6.55 3.96 2.97
C LEU A 24 -6.55 3.02 4.18
N VAL A 25 -7.37 1.96 4.16
CA VAL A 25 -7.39 0.96 5.23
C VAL A 25 -6.05 0.25 5.35
N LEU A 26 -5.44 -0.17 4.23
CA LEU A 26 -4.12 -0.80 4.21
C LEU A 26 -3.03 0.14 4.75
N MET A 27 -2.97 1.38 4.27
CA MET A 27 -2.02 2.37 4.79
C MET A 27 -2.18 2.56 6.30
N ARG A 28 -3.42 2.71 6.79
CA ARG A 28 -3.66 2.90 8.22
C ARG A 28 -3.24 1.68 9.04
N ALA A 29 -3.49 0.46 8.55
CA ALA A 29 -3.06 -0.77 9.23
C ALA A 29 -1.54 -0.85 9.36
N VAL A 30 -0.80 -0.50 8.29
CA VAL A 30 0.66 -0.45 8.32
C VAL A 30 1.17 0.64 9.26
N LEU A 31 0.59 1.84 9.20
CA LEU A 31 0.99 2.95 10.09
C LEU A 31 0.76 2.63 11.57
N GLU A 32 -0.28 1.88 11.93
CA GLU A 32 -0.48 1.39 13.29
C GLU A 32 0.63 0.43 13.74
N LYS A 33 1.10 -0.47 12.85
CA LYS A 33 2.24 -1.36 13.12
C LYS A 33 3.53 -0.55 13.30
N VAL A 34 3.76 0.44 12.44
CA VAL A 34 4.90 1.36 12.51
C VAL A 34 4.91 2.12 13.85
N LYS A 35 3.77 2.70 14.26
CA LYS A 35 3.65 3.43 15.54
C LYS A 35 3.98 2.54 16.74
N ARG A 36 3.62 1.26 16.68
CA ARG A 36 3.92 0.26 17.71
C ARG A 36 5.32 -0.34 17.59
N ARG A 37 6.15 0.14 16.65
CA ARG A 37 7.49 -0.40 16.34
C ARG A 37 7.48 -1.90 16.07
N GLN A 38 6.41 -2.42 15.48
CA GLN A 38 6.29 -3.83 15.12
C GLN A 38 6.83 -4.07 13.71
N ALA A 39 7.47 -5.21 13.49
CA ALA A 39 7.76 -5.70 12.16
C ALA A 39 6.44 -5.86 11.37
N PHE A 40 6.48 -5.57 10.08
CA PHE A 40 5.31 -5.66 9.22
C PHE A 40 5.71 -6.04 7.81
N ASN A 41 4.79 -6.75 7.13
CA ASN A 41 4.84 -7.02 5.71
C ASN A 41 3.53 -6.52 5.09
N VAL A 42 3.62 -5.61 4.12
CA VAL A 42 2.44 -4.98 3.50
C VAL A 42 1.59 -6.01 2.74
N GLU A 43 2.21 -7.03 2.15
CA GLU A 43 1.49 -8.08 1.42
C GLU A 43 0.67 -8.98 2.35
N GLU A 44 1.27 -9.39 3.48
CA GLU A 44 0.58 -10.19 4.50
C GLU A 44 -0.61 -9.42 5.11
N ILE A 45 -0.40 -8.14 5.45
CA ILE A 45 -1.47 -7.29 5.97
C ILE A 45 -2.59 -7.14 4.93
N LEU A 46 -2.26 -7.00 3.64
CA LEU A 46 -3.29 -6.94 2.59
C LEU A 46 -4.05 -8.26 2.47
N LYS A 47 -3.38 -9.42 2.60
CA LYS A 47 -4.03 -10.74 2.61
C LYS A 47 -5.01 -10.86 3.78
N GLU A 48 -4.61 -10.47 4.98
CA GLU A 48 -5.48 -10.43 6.17
C GLU A 48 -6.68 -9.51 5.95
N LEU A 49 -6.47 -8.28 5.45
CA LEU A 49 -7.57 -7.35 5.18
C LEU A 49 -8.56 -7.88 4.14
N ARG A 50 -8.07 -8.60 3.12
CA ARG A 50 -8.91 -9.24 2.10
C ARG A 50 -9.75 -10.38 2.65
N GLN A 51 -9.39 -10.99 3.77
CA GLN A 51 -10.25 -11.93 4.49
C GLN A 51 -11.45 -11.23 5.13
N CYS A 52 -11.28 -9.97 5.59
CA CYS A 52 -12.39 -9.18 6.15
C CYS A 52 -13.29 -8.58 5.05
N ARG A 53 -12.72 -8.13 3.94
CA ARG A 53 -13.47 -7.66 2.77
C ARG A 53 -12.71 -7.99 1.49
N ALA A 54 -13.26 -8.92 0.71
CA ALA A 54 -12.64 -9.37 -0.53
C ALA A 54 -12.46 -8.20 -1.53
N GLY A 55 -11.38 -8.27 -2.31
CA GLY A 55 -11.11 -7.31 -3.37
C GLY A 55 -10.54 -5.96 -2.92
N LEU A 56 -10.15 -5.78 -1.65
CA LEU A 56 -9.47 -4.57 -1.21
C LEU A 56 -8.18 -4.34 -2.01
N VAL A 57 -7.95 -3.09 -2.44
CA VAL A 57 -6.88 -2.65 -3.33
C VAL A 57 -6.95 -3.42 -4.66
N GLN A 58 -7.66 -2.86 -5.64
CA GLN A 58 -8.05 -3.58 -6.86
C GLN A 58 -6.99 -3.53 -7.95
N THR A 59 -6.24 -2.43 -8.03
CA THR A 59 -5.32 -2.15 -9.13
C THR A 59 -3.87 -2.12 -8.63
N PRO A 60 -2.88 -2.55 -9.42
CA PRO A 60 -1.46 -2.39 -9.09
C PRO A 60 -1.10 -0.95 -8.73
N HIS A 61 -1.66 0.03 -9.45
CA HIS A 61 -1.44 1.45 -9.17
C HIS A 61 -1.80 1.86 -7.73
N GLN A 62 -2.95 1.41 -7.21
CA GLN A 62 -3.34 1.64 -5.82
C GLN A 62 -2.35 0.99 -4.84
N TYR A 63 -1.85 -0.21 -5.16
CA TYR A 63 -0.86 -0.88 -4.33
C TYR A 63 0.48 -0.13 -4.32
N TYR A 64 0.96 0.31 -5.49
CA TYR A 64 2.14 1.15 -5.59
C TYR A 64 1.99 2.47 -4.84
N TYR A 65 0.83 3.12 -4.95
CA TYR A 65 0.53 4.34 -4.21
C TYR A 65 0.65 4.14 -2.70
N VAL A 66 0.14 3.03 -2.17
CA VAL A 66 0.26 2.70 -0.74
C VAL A 66 1.73 2.63 -0.33
N HIS A 67 2.58 1.91 -1.09
CA HIS A 67 4.02 1.82 -0.80
C HIS A 67 4.73 3.17 -0.90
N ALA A 68 4.46 3.93 -1.96
CA ALA A 68 5.00 5.27 -2.17
C ALA A 68 4.65 6.22 -1.00
N ALA A 69 3.39 6.24 -0.60
CA ALA A 69 2.91 7.07 0.51
C ALA A 69 3.52 6.66 1.85
N LEU A 70 3.61 5.35 2.13
CA LEU A 70 4.24 4.83 3.34
C LEU A 70 5.72 5.18 3.41
N LEU A 71 6.46 4.99 2.32
CA LEU A 71 7.89 5.32 2.26
C LEU A 71 8.12 6.81 2.46
N LYS A 72 7.31 7.67 1.83
CA LYS A 72 7.36 9.12 2.06
C LYS A 72 7.07 9.48 3.52
N PHE A 73 6.03 8.89 4.11
CA PHE A 73 5.70 9.13 5.52
C PHE A 73 6.84 8.71 6.45
N LEU A 74 7.43 7.53 6.24
CA LEU A 74 8.56 7.03 7.03
C LEU A 74 9.81 7.90 6.85
N ALA A 75 10.05 8.38 5.63
CA ALA A 75 11.11 9.32 5.31
C ALA A 75 10.98 10.62 6.09
N ASP A 76 9.79 11.20 6.09
CA ASP A 76 9.52 12.49 6.70
C ASP A 76 9.43 12.40 8.25
N THR A 77 9.02 11.24 8.80
CA THR A 77 8.69 11.10 10.23
C THR A 77 9.72 10.36 11.07
N ILE A 78 10.41 9.35 10.52
CA ILE A 78 11.24 8.40 11.32
C ILE A 78 12.74 8.53 11.02
N CYS A 79 13.12 8.95 9.82
CA CYS A 79 14.52 9.23 9.54
C CYS A 79 14.89 10.65 9.98
N GLU A 80 15.77 10.76 10.97
CA GLU A 80 16.71 11.88 10.96
C GLU A 80 17.36 11.94 9.56
N ARG A 81 17.50 13.15 9.00
CA ARG A 81 17.92 13.47 7.62
C ARG A 81 18.97 12.50 7.05
N ASP A 82 19.92 12.04 7.86
CA ASP A 82 21.05 11.21 7.44
C ASP A 82 20.70 9.79 6.99
N ARG A 83 19.67 9.15 7.54
CA ARG A 83 19.24 7.81 7.06
C ARG A 83 18.50 7.88 5.73
N MET A 84 17.83 8.99 5.44
CA MET A 84 17.19 9.20 4.14
C MET A 84 18.18 9.35 3.00
N ILE A 85 19.34 9.96 3.23
CA ILE A 85 20.41 10.03 2.22
C ILE A 85 20.86 8.61 1.80
N LYS A 86 20.90 7.66 2.73
CA LYS A 86 21.24 6.25 2.46
C LYS A 86 20.10 5.47 1.79
N LEU A 87 18.85 5.77 2.12
CA LEU A 87 17.69 5.08 1.56
C LEU A 87 17.29 5.62 0.18
N ARG A 88 17.48 6.93 -0.06
CA ARG A 88 17.18 7.62 -1.32
C ARG A 88 17.74 6.93 -2.57
N PRO A 89 19.03 6.55 -2.66
CA PRO A 89 19.56 5.86 -3.84
C PRO A 89 18.97 4.46 -4.05
N LYS A 90 18.57 3.76 -2.97
CA LYS A 90 17.87 2.46 -3.09
C LYS A 90 16.40 2.62 -3.49
N PHE A 91 15.79 3.75 -3.14
CA PHE A 91 14.40 4.08 -3.42
C PHE A 91 14.18 4.71 -4.80
N MET A 92 15.14 5.50 -5.30
CA MET A 92 14.99 6.21 -6.57
C MET A 92 14.69 5.31 -7.78
N PRO A 93 15.26 4.10 -7.93
CA PRO A 93 14.89 3.17 -9.00
C PRO A 93 13.40 2.78 -8.92
N PHE A 94 12.91 2.42 -7.74
CA PHE A 94 11.48 2.15 -7.52
C PHE A 94 10.61 3.36 -7.86
N TRP A 95 11.04 4.57 -7.50
CA TRP A 95 10.31 5.80 -7.81
C TRP A 95 10.28 6.12 -9.32
N ALA A 96 11.36 5.81 -10.04
CA ALA A 96 11.42 5.94 -11.50
C ALA A 96 10.46 4.95 -12.18
N ASP A 97 10.46 3.70 -11.72
CA ASP A 97 9.51 2.67 -12.20
C ASP A 97 8.07 3.08 -11.88
N TYR A 98 7.81 3.56 -10.65
CA TYR A 98 6.51 4.06 -10.23
C TYR A 98 6.01 5.20 -11.12
N LYS A 99 6.85 6.20 -11.41
CA LYS A 99 6.52 7.30 -12.32
C LYS A 99 6.19 6.79 -13.71
N LYS A 100 7.00 5.88 -14.24
CA LYS A 100 6.76 5.28 -15.56
C LYS A 100 5.43 4.55 -15.63
N GLU A 101 5.08 3.79 -14.59
CA GLU A 101 3.79 3.11 -14.49
C GLU A 101 2.62 4.09 -14.31
N ILE A 102 2.80 5.18 -13.56
CA ILE A 102 1.82 6.27 -13.45
C ILE A 102 1.60 6.96 -14.79
N ASP A 103 2.67 7.29 -15.51
CA ASP A 103 2.61 7.97 -16.79
C ASP A 103 1.93 7.10 -17.85
N LYS A 104 2.18 5.78 -17.84
CA LYS A 104 1.43 4.81 -18.64
C LYS A 104 -0.05 4.84 -18.29
N VAL A 105 -0.43 4.71 -17.02
CA VAL A 105 -1.83 4.74 -16.59
C VAL A 105 -2.52 6.05 -16.97
N ASN A 106 -1.83 7.19 -16.83
CA ASN A 106 -2.37 8.49 -17.21
C ASN A 106 -2.62 8.59 -18.73
N ASN A 107 -1.79 7.93 -19.54
CA ASN A 107 -1.94 7.84 -20.99
C ASN A 107 -2.99 6.78 -21.40
N ASP A 108 -3.07 5.69 -20.66
CA ASP A 108 -4.00 4.56 -20.83
C ASP A 108 -5.39 4.85 -20.26
N ASN A 109 -5.62 5.95 -19.54
CA ASN A 109 -6.98 6.43 -19.24
C ASN A 109 -7.78 6.79 -20.52
N ASN A 110 -7.18 6.65 -21.70
CA ASN A 110 -7.85 6.61 -23.01
C ASN A 110 -8.26 5.17 -23.45
N LYS A 111 -7.95 4.10 -22.71
CA LYS A 111 -8.31 2.69 -23.01
C LYS A 111 -8.51 1.84 -21.74
N SER A 112 -9.76 1.49 -21.50
CA SER A 112 -10.31 0.71 -20.38
C SER A 112 -9.63 -0.64 -20.07
N THR A 113 -9.50 -0.90 -18.75
CA THR A 113 -9.74 -2.16 -18.00
C THR A 113 -8.89 -3.44 -18.19
N MET A 114 -8.67 -4.08 -17.03
CA MET A 114 -8.50 -5.52 -16.75
C MET A 114 -7.17 -6.20 -17.05
N SER A 115 -6.58 -6.84 -16.01
CA SER A 115 -5.89 -8.16 -16.04
C SER A 115 -4.53 -8.32 -15.34
N TYR A 116 -4.22 -7.69 -14.20
CA TYR A 116 -2.92 -8.00 -13.54
C TYR A 116 -3.01 -8.15 -12.02
N LEU A 117 -3.29 -9.38 -11.60
CA LEU A 117 -2.68 -9.99 -10.42
C LEU A 117 -1.76 -11.09 -10.95
N PRO A 118 -0.45 -11.11 -10.64
CA PRO A 118 0.33 -12.31 -10.83
C PRO A 118 -0.21 -13.37 -9.87
N SER A 119 -0.69 -14.48 -10.40
CA SER A 119 -0.83 -15.71 -9.63
C SER A 119 0.53 -16.04 -9.04
N VAL A 120 0.68 -15.90 -7.73
CA VAL A 120 1.87 -16.39 -7.03
C VAL A 120 1.82 -17.92 -7.09
N GLU A 121 2.45 -18.48 -8.11
CA GLU A 121 2.70 -19.91 -8.22
C GLU A 121 3.55 -20.36 -7.02
N ASN A 122 2.98 -21.28 -6.24
CA ASN A 122 3.67 -22.09 -5.26
C ASN A 122 4.88 -22.77 -5.92
N LYS A 123 6.09 -22.34 -5.55
CA LYS A 123 7.28 -23.20 -5.71
C LYS A 123 7.58 -23.82 -4.35
N LYS A 124 7.27 -25.11 -4.30
CA LYS A 124 7.46 -26.08 -3.22
C LYS A 124 8.85 -25.95 -2.61
N ALA A 125 8.91 -25.95 -1.28
CA ALA A 125 10.09 -26.36 -0.55
C ALA A 125 10.27 -27.87 -0.76
N THR A 126 11.39 -28.24 -1.37
CA THR A 126 12.04 -29.56 -1.28
C THR A 126 13.43 -29.32 -0.75
#